data_AF-A0A821E8J2-F1
#
_entry.id   AF-A0A821E8J2-F1
#
_cell.length_a   1.000
_cell.length_b   1.000
_cell.length_c   1.000
_cell.angle_alpha   90.00
_cell.angle_beta   90.00
_cell.angle_gamma   90.00
#
_symmetry.space_group_name_H-M   'P 1'
#
loop_
_entity.id
_entity.type
_entity.pdbx_description
1 polymer ?
#
loop_
_entity_poly.entity_id
_entity_poly.type
_entity_poly.pdbx_seq_one_letter_code
_entity_poly.pdbx_strand_id
1 'polypeptide(L)' 'MTFHGGFTEQILFSQWNTKTASAFIGSWIIIFLVAVLYEGLKTIRDQLAKREARCKCEEQGERPSSL' A
#
# COMPACT_ATOMS: atom_id res chain seq x y z
N MET A 1 -10.82 -12.91 26.63
CA MET A 1 -11.22 -13.29 25.26
C MET A 1 -10.72 -14.69 25.01
N THR A 2 -11.62 -15.65 24.80
CA THR A 2 -11.29 -17.04 24.50
C THR A 2 -10.90 -17.16 23.03
N PHE A 3 -9.71 -17.69 22.77
CA PHE A 3 -9.20 -17.91 21.42
C PHE A 3 -10.03 -19.01 20.75
N HIS A 4 -10.90 -18.66 19.81
CA HIS A 4 -11.58 -19.63 18.96
C HIS A 4 -10.71 -19.89 17.73
N GLY A 5 -9.98 -21.00 17.73
CA GLY A 5 -9.18 -21.49 16.60
C GLY A 5 -10.03 -22.18 15.53
N GLY A 6 -11.14 -21.56 15.12
CA GLY A 6 -12.00 -22.03 14.04
C GLY A 6 -11.59 -21.42 12.70
N PHE A 7 -11.65 -22.21 11.63
CA PHE A 7 -11.35 -21.72 10.26
C PHE A 7 -12.56 -21.02 9.61
N THR A 8 -13.75 -21.18 10.18
CA THR A 8 -15.04 -20.78 9.59
C THR A 8 -15.49 -19.39 10.03
N GLU A 9 -14.61 -18.40 9.89
CA GLU A 9 -14.88 -17.03 10.34
C GLU A 9 -15.01 -16.06 9.15
N GLN A 10 -15.75 -14.97 9.35
CA GLN A 10 -15.76 -13.84 8.42
C GLN A 10 -14.59 -12.92 8.72
N ILE A 11 -13.79 -12.59 7.71
CA ILE A 11 -12.54 -11.84 7.90
C ILE A 11 -12.77 -10.32 7.86
N LEU A 12 -13.48 -9.82 6.83
CA LEU A 12 -13.59 -8.37 6.59
C LEU A 12 -14.97 -7.92 6.08
N PHE A 13 -15.65 -8.75 5.27
CA PHE A 13 -16.98 -8.46 4.73
C PHE A 13 -17.87 -9.69 4.86
N SER A 14 -19.19 -9.50 4.88
CA SER A 14 -20.17 -10.60 4.95
C SER A 14 -19.99 -11.65 3.83
N GLN A 15 -19.52 -11.18 2.67
CA GLN A 15 -19.22 -12.03 1.52
C GLN A 15 -17.87 -12.76 1.61
N TRP A 16 -16.96 -12.32 2.50
CA TRP A 16 -15.64 -12.93 2.69
C TRP A 16 -15.70 -13.96 3.83
N ASN A 17 -16.36 -15.08 3.56
CA ASN A 17 -16.48 -16.21 4.49
C ASN A 17 -15.60 -17.39 4.03
N THR A 18 -14.54 -17.67 4.77
CA THR A 18 -13.62 -18.77 4.45
C THR A 18 -14.13 -20.06 5.07
N LYS A 19 -15.00 -20.80 4.35
CA LYS A 19 -15.47 -22.12 4.81
C LYS A 19 -14.46 -23.25 4.60
N THR A 20 -13.39 -22.99 3.85
CA THR A 20 -12.44 -24.00 3.36
C THR A 20 -11.00 -23.52 3.55
N ALA A 21 -10.08 -24.44 3.86
CA ALA A 21 -8.66 -24.12 4.06
C ALA A 21 -8.01 -23.40 2.86
N SER A 22 -8.44 -23.72 1.64
CA SER A 22 -7.99 -23.04 0.41
C SER A 22 -8.41 -21.57 0.35
N ALA A 23 -9.64 -21.26 0.78
CA ALA A 23 -10.14 -19.89 0.83
C ALA A 23 -9.39 -19.07 1.89
N PHE A 24 -8.99 -19.70 3.01
CA PHE A 24 -8.19 -19.06 4.05
C PHE A 24 -6.79 -18.69 3.55
N ILE A 25 -6.09 -19.62 2.88
CA ILE A 25 -4.77 -19.34 2.28
C ILE A 25 -4.88 -18.29 1.18
N GLY A 26 -5.92 -18.38 0.34
CA GLY A 26 -6.19 -17.35 -0.68
C GLY A 26 -6.36 -15.95 -0.07
N SER A 27 -6.95 -15.87 1.13
CA SER A 27 -7.14 -14.61 1.84
C SER A 27 -5.82 -13.98 2.29
N TRP A 28 -4.88 -14.79 2.78
CA TRP A 28 -3.54 -14.32 3.14
C TRP A 28 -2.79 -13.75 1.94
N ILE A 29 -2.88 -14.41 0.79
CA ILE A 29 -2.25 -13.95 -0.45
C ILE A 29 -2.86 -12.61 -0.90
N ILE A 30 -4.19 -12.50 -0.86
CA ILE A 30 -4.89 -11.25 -1.23
C ILE A 30 -4.47 -10.10 -0.30
N ILE A 31 -4.48 -10.32 1.01
CA ILE A 31 -4.10 -9.29 2.00
C ILE A 31 -2.65 -8.87 1.79
N PHE A 32 -1.74 -9.84 1.56
CA PHE A 32 -0.33 -9.55 1.27
C PHE A 32 -0.18 -8.71 0.01
N LEU A 33 -0.88 -9.06 -1.07
CA LEU A 33 -0.83 -8.33 -2.33
C LEU A 33 -1.36 -6.90 -2.18
N VAL A 34 -2.46 -6.72 -1.43
CA VAL A 34 -3.00 -5.39 -1.11
C VAL A 34 -2.00 -4.56 -0.28
N ALA A 35 -1.30 -5.18 0.68
CA ALA A 35 -0.29 -4.49 1.47
C ALA A 35 0.93 -4.05 0.64
N VAL A 36 1.43 -4.92 -0.25
CA VAL A 36 2.52 -4.59 -1.17
C VAL A 36 2.09 -3.47 -2.12
N LEU A 37 0.88 -3.54 -2.66
CA LEU A 37 0.34 -2.50 -3.53
C LEU A 37 0.19 -1.17 -2.79
N TYR A 38 -0.23 -1.20 -1.52
CA TYR A 38 -0.36 -0.01 -0.68
C TYR A 38 0.99 0.69 -0.46
N GLU A 39 2.02 -0.05 -0.07
CA GLU A 39 3.38 0.50 0.11
C GLU A 39 4.00 0.93 -1.23
N GLY A 40 3.73 0.20 -2.31
CA GLY A 40 4.16 0.58 -3.67
C GLY A 40 3.55 1.90 -4.13
N LEU A 41 2.24 2.08 -3.96
CA LEU A 41 1.53 3.31 -4.31
C LEU A 41 1.99 4.50 -3.45
N LYS A 42 2.22 4.26 -2.16
CA LYS A 42 2.81 5.24 -1.23
C LYS A 42 4.20 5.66 -1.70
N THR A 43 5.04 4.71 -2.12
CA THR A 43 6.38 4.99 -2.63
C THR A 43 6.33 5.86 -3.88
N ILE A 44 5.41 5.61 -4.81
CA ILE A 44 5.27 6.42 -6.04
C ILE A 44 4.92 7.88 -5.72
N ARG A 45 4.03 8.13 -4.74
CA ARG A 45 3.72 9.50 -4.29
C ARG A 45 4.95 10.24 -3.78
N ASP A 46 5.74 9.59 -2.95
CA ASP A 46 6.96 10.19 -2.39
C ASP A 46 8.02 10.44 -3.48
N GLN A 47 8.10 9.58 -4.50
CA GLN A 47 9.00 9.78 -5.63
C GLN A 47 8.59 10.97 -6.50
N LEU A 48 7.30 11.19 -6.74
CA LEU A 48 6.80 12.34 -7.49
C LEU A 48 7.10 13.65 -6.75
N ALA A 49 6.79 13.71 -5.44
CA ALA A 49 7.07 14.89 -4.61
C ALA A 49 8.57 15.24 -4.59
N LYS A 50 9.46 14.24 -4.56
CA LYS A 50 10.91 14.45 -4.64
C LYS A 50 11.36 14.97 -6.01
N ARG A 51 10.72 14.55 -7.10
CA ARG A 51 11.03 15.03 -8.46
C ARG A 51 10.65 16.50 -8.63
N GLU A 52 9.49 16.91 -8.11
CA GLU A 52 9.06 18.31 -8.11
C GLU A 52 10.02 19.20 -7.29
N ALA A 53 10.45 18.73 -6.11
CA ALA A 53 11.44 19.44 -5.30
C ALA A 53 12.80 19.58 -6.01
N ARG A 54 13.23 18.56 -6.77
CA ARG A 54 14.45 18.65 -7.58
C ARG A 54 14.33 19.61 -8.76
N CYS A 55 13.18 19.62 -9.44
CA CYS A 55 12.93 20.55 -10.55
C CYS A 55 13.05 22.02 -10.10
N LYS A 56 12.58 22.36 -8.89
CA LYS A 56 12.75 23.71 -8.33
C LYS A 56 14.19 24.09 -8.00
N CYS A 57 15.02 23.15 -7.53
CA CYS A 57 16.43 23.44 -7.28
C CYS A 57 17.22 23.69 -8.57
N GLU A 58 16.80 23.06 -9.68
CA GLU A 58 17.41 23.24 -11.00
C GLU A 58 17.02 24.62 -11.59
N GLU A 59 15.73 25.00 -11.54
CA GLU A 59 15.29 26.35 -11.93
C GLU A 59 15.86 27.46 -11.03
N GLN A 60 16.10 27.19 -9.74
CA GLN A 60 16.69 28.17 -8.83
C GLN A 60 18.22 28.26 -8.96
N GLY A 61 18.87 27.28 -9.60
CA GLY A 61 20.27 27.33 -10.01
C GLY A 61 20.50 28.10 -11.32
N GLU A 62 19.48 28.19 -12.19
CA GLU A 62 19.56 28.85 -13.49
C GLU A 62 18.86 30.22 -13.54
N ARG A 63 18.44 30.77 -12.39
CA ARG A 63 18.12 32.20 -12.28
C ARG A 63 19.39 32.93 -11.82
N PRO A 64 20.27 33.38 -12.74
CA PRO A 64 21.36 34.25 -12.34
C PRO A 64 20.75 35.46 -11.66
N SER A 65 21.27 35.75 -10.47
CA SER A 65 21.03 36.98 -9.73
C SER A 65 20.94 38.14 -10.72
N SER A 66 19.73 38.67 -10.90
CA SER A 66 19.51 39.91 -11.64
C SER A 66 20.26 41.02 -10.91
N LEU A 67 21.47 41.28 -11.40
CA LEU A 67 22.13 42.58 -11.36
C LEU A 67 21.76 43.32 -12.64
#